data_AF-A0A4S8PTV7-F1
#
_entry.id   AF-A0A4S8PTV7-F1
#
_cell.length_a   1.000
_cell.length_b   1.000
_cell.length_c   1.000
_cell.angle_alpha   90.00
_cell.angle_beta   90.00
_cell.angle_gamma   90.00
#
_symmetry.space_group_name_H-M   'P 1'
#
loop_
_entity.id
_entity.type
_entity.pdbx_description
1 polymer ?
#
loop_
_entity_poly.entity_id
_entity_poly.type
_entity_poly.pdbx_seq_one_letter_code
_entity_poly.pdbx_strand_id
1 'polypeptide(L)'
;MTCGSALALNVSSHHKQMQISLPFMPTSRIRTNLLADRILSRLRQATETLRHHPLLGRTGTVSGTRELPVHGLLYTIIYRIVSTAQLDIVTILHQRMLYPLMEG
;
A
#
# COMPACT_ATOMS: atom_id res chain seq x y z
N MET A 1 11.12 -21.69 17.36
CA MET A 1 11.85 -20.40 17.34
C MET A 1 12.19 -20.08 15.89
N THR A 2 11.89 -18.86 15.44
CA THR A 2 12.02 -18.30 14.05
C THR A 2 11.17 -19.03 13.00
N CYS A 3 10.45 -18.42 12.06
CA CYS A 3 10.64 -17.14 11.39
C CYS A 3 9.26 -16.65 10.88
N GLY A 4 8.79 -15.48 11.32
CA GLY A 4 7.56 -14.88 10.79
C GLY A 4 7.85 -14.16 9.48
N SER A 5 7.38 -14.70 8.37
CA SER A 5 7.54 -14.08 7.05
C SER A 5 6.56 -12.92 6.88
N ALA A 6 7.05 -11.70 7.11
CA ALA A 6 6.38 -10.47 6.72
C ALA A 6 6.51 -10.27 5.20
N LEU A 7 5.39 -10.13 4.48
CA LEU A 7 5.40 -9.72 3.09
C LEU A 7 5.73 -8.22 3.00
N ALA A 8 7.00 -7.91 2.72
CA ALA A 8 7.44 -6.57 2.37
C ALA A 8 7.15 -6.31 0.89
N LEU A 9 6.21 -5.40 0.60
CA LEU A 9 5.99 -4.90 -0.76
C LEU A 9 7.08 -3.87 -1.04
N ASN A 10 8.22 -4.33 -1.55
CA ASN A 10 9.38 -3.47 -1.80
C ASN A 10 9.10 -2.55 -3.00
N VAL A 11 8.80 -1.27 -2.75
CA VAL A 11 8.67 -0.24 -3.80
C VAL A 11 10.05 0.35 -4.07
N SER A 12 10.85 -0.31 -4.91
CA SER A 12 12.17 0.19 -5.28
C SER A 12 12.05 1.39 -6.23
N SER A 13 12.44 2.56 -5.75
CA SER A 13 12.49 3.80 -6.54
C SER A 13 13.74 3.80 -7.41
N HIS A 14 13.57 3.47 -8.69
CA HIS A 14 14.50 3.89 -9.73
C HIS A 14 13.68 4.48 -10.86
N HIS A 15 14.12 5.64 -11.35
CA HIS A 15 13.63 6.38 -12.51
C HIS A 15 12.59 5.65 -13.40
N LYS A 16 11.43 6.29 -13.58
CA LYS A 16 10.38 5.97 -14.56
C LYS A 16 9.50 4.75 -14.19
N GLN A 17 8.23 5.05 -13.94
CA GLN A 17 7.08 4.14 -13.74
C GLN A 17 6.94 3.53 -12.34
N MET A 18 5.99 4.10 -11.60
CA MET A 18 5.38 3.53 -10.40
C MET A 18 4.58 2.28 -10.81
N GLN A 19 5.25 1.13 -10.93
CA GLN A 19 4.60 -0.16 -11.16
C GLN A 19 4.13 -0.74 -9.83
N ILE A 20 2.83 -0.70 -9.61
CA ILE A 20 2.15 -1.49 -8.58
C ILE A 20 2.10 -2.93 -9.11
N SER A 21 3.11 -3.73 -8.79
CA SER A 21 3.08 -5.17 -9.08
C SER A 21 2.22 -5.87 -8.02
N LEU A 22 0.97 -6.16 -8.37
CA LEU A 22 0.15 -7.17 -7.70
C LEU A 22 0.80 -8.55 -7.96
N PRO A 23 0.77 -9.49 -6.99
CA PRO A 23 1.35 -10.82 -7.18
C PRO A 23 0.74 -11.49 -8.42
N PHE A 24 1.64 -11.97 -9.27
CA PHE A 24 1.42 -12.72 -10.50
C PHE A 24 0.23 -13.69 -10.38
N MET A 25 -0.87 -13.39 -11.09
CA MET A 25 -1.93 -14.35 -11.39
C MET A 25 -1.88 -14.70 -12.89
N PRO A 26 -1.93 -15.99 -13.27
CA PRO A 26 -1.93 -16.40 -14.67
C PRO A 26 -3.18 -15.89 -15.40
N THR A 27 -3.03 -15.82 -16.72
CA THR A 27 -3.75 -15.02 -17.71
C THR A 27 -5.28 -15.20 -17.80
N SER A 28 -5.90 -14.15 -18.34
CA SER A 28 -7.19 -14.07 -19.05
C SER A 28 -8.51 -14.24 -18.30
N ARG A 29 -8.94 -13.15 -17.66
CA ARG A 29 -10.28 -12.55 -17.87
C ARG A 29 -10.17 -11.06 -17.57
N ILE A 30 -10.25 -10.20 -18.59
CA ILE A 30 -10.53 -8.79 -18.35
C ILE A 30 -11.98 -8.72 -17.84
N ARG A 31 -12.18 -8.89 -16.53
CA ARG A 31 -13.32 -8.30 -15.84
C ARG A 31 -12.91 -6.89 -15.52
N THR A 32 -13.45 -5.91 -16.23
CA THR A 32 -13.44 -4.51 -15.81
C THR A 32 -14.28 -4.39 -14.55
N ASN A 33 -13.68 -4.73 -13.41
CA ASN A 33 -14.31 -4.54 -12.13
C ASN A 33 -14.16 -3.06 -11.76
N LEU A 34 -15.15 -2.24 -12.11
CA LEU A 34 -15.19 -0.81 -11.83
C LEU A 34 -14.91 -0.47 -10.35
N LEU A 35 -15.13 -1.41 -9.43
CA LEU A 35 -14.78 -1.25 -8.02
C LEU A 35 -13.26 -1.31 -7.79
N ALA A 36 -12.56 -2.23 -8.47
CA ALA A 36 -11.10 -2.34 -8.40
C ALA A 36 -10.43 -1.06 -8.93
N ASP A 37 -10.93 -0.52 -10.04
CA ASP A 37 -10.41 0.72 -10.62
C ASP A 37 -10.61 1.92 -9.69
N ARG A 38 -11.78 2.01 -9.02
CA ARG A 38 -12.04 3.06 -8.04
C ARG A 38 -11.12 2.96 -6.83
N ILE A 39 -10.89 1.75 -6.32
CA ILE A 39 -9.96 1.51 -5.21
C ILE A 39 -8.55 1.95 -5.61
N LEU A 40 -8.06 1.49 -6.76
CA LEU A 40 -6.73 1.83 -7.26
C LEU A 40 -6.55 3.33 -7.46
N SER A 41 -7.55 4.00 -8.07
CA SER A 41 -7.52 5.44 -8.28
C SER A 41 -7.42 6.23 -6.97
N ARG A 42 -8.19 5.82 -5.94
CA ARG A 42 -8.16 6.44 -4.61
C ARG A 42 -6.84 6.19 -3.89
N LEU A 43 -6.29 4.99 -3.95
CA LEU A 43 -4.97 4.69 -3.39
C LEU A 43 -3.90 5.55 -4.05
N ARG A 44 -3.93 5.67 -5.38
CA ARG A 44 -2.98 6.53 -6.12
C ARG A 44 -3.09 7.99 -5.71
N GLN A 45 -4.30 8.52 -5.59
CA GLN A 45 -4.51 9.89 -5.12
C GLN A 45 -3.95 10.10 -3.71
N ALA A 46 -4.22 9.16 -2.79
CA ALA A 46 -3.69 9.24 -1.44
C ALA A 46 -2.15 9.22 -1.41
N THR A 47 -1.51 8.36 -2.20
CA THR A 47 -0.05 8.32 -2.31
C THR A 47 0.55 9.60 -2.91
N GLU A 48 -0.16 10.26 -3.84
CA GLU A 48 0.29 11.54 -4.39
C GLU A 48 0.20 12.67 -3.36
N THR A 49 -0.87 12.69 -2.55
CA THR A 49 -0.98 13.61 -1.42
C THR A 49 0.14 13.40 -0.41
N LEU A 50 0.49 12.13 -0.10
CA LEU A 50 1.59 11.81 0.81
C LEU A 50 2.94 12.35 0.33
N ARG A 51 3.21 12.31 -0.99
CA ARG A 51 4.46 12.85 -1.56
C ARG A 51 4.67 14.32 -1.17
N HIS A 52 3.60 15.10 -1.15
CA HIS A 52 3.63 16.53 -0.81
C HIS A 52 3.49 16.79 0.68
N HIS A 53 2.81 15.90 1.41
CA HIS A 53 2.57 16.05 2.83
C HIS A 53 2.86 14.74 3.60
N PRO A 54 4.15 14.38 3.76
CA PRO A 54 4.57 13.14 4.42
C PRO A 54 4.07 12.96 5.86
N LEU A 55 3.77 14.06 6.55
CA LEU A 55 3.38 14.05 7.96
C LEU A 55 1.86 13.91 8.17
N LEU A 56 1.05 13.79 7.10
CA LEU A 56 -0.41 13.65 7.21
C LEU A 56 -0.88 12.37 7.90
N GLY A 57 -0.14 11.28 7.77
CA GLY A 57 -0.45 10.08 8.52
C GLY A 57 -0.36 10.36 10.03
N ARG A 58 -0.88 9.47 10.85
CA ARG A 58 -0.55 9.44 12.29
C ARG A 58 0.62 8.52 12.56
N THR A 59 1.29 8.67 13.71
CA THR A 59 2.33 7.72 14.13
C THR A 59 1.74 6.31 14.17
N GLY A 60 2.43 5.36 13.55
CA GLY A 60 1.96 3.99 13.46
C GLY A 60 2.23 3.18 14.73
N THR A 61 1.59 2.02 14.80
CA THR A 61 1.77 1.07 15.91
C THR A 61 3.19 0.49 15.93
N VAL A 62 3.80 0.34 14.75
CA VAL A 62 5.19 -0.11 14.59
C VAL A 62 6.11 1.11 14.59
N SER A 63 7.18 1.06 15.38
CA SER A 63 8.12 2.19 15.48
C SER A 63 8.70 2.60 14.11
N GLY A 64 8.71 3.91 13.87
CA GLY A 64 9.19 4.50 12.63
C GLY A 64 8.26 4.30 11.43
N THR A 65 7.03 3.81 11.63
CA THR A 65 5.98 3.81 10.60
C THR A 65 4.95 4.89 10.85
N ARG A 66 4.21 5.20 9.80
CA ARG A 66 3.11 6.16 9.75
C ARG A 66 1.92 5.49 9.08
N GLU A 67 0.74 5.81 9.57
CA GLU A 67 -0.52 5.23 9.11
C GLU A 67 -1.40 6.31 8.50
N LEU A 68 -1.80 6.14 7.24
CA LEU A 68 -2.77 7.00 6.57
C LEU A 68 -4.03 6.19 6.21
N PRO A 69 -5.14 6.37 6.93
CA PRO A 69 -6.44 5.89 6.48
C PRO A 69 -6.86 6.56 5.17
N VAL A 70 -7.31 5.77 4.20
CA VAL A 70 -7.72 6.29 2.88
C VAL A 70 -9.20 6.62 2.91
N HIS A 71 -9.55 7.91 2.96
CA HIS A 71 -10.93 8.34 3.10
C HIS A 71 -11.87 7.77 2.03
N GLY A 72 -13.03 7.28 2.49
CA GLY A 72 -14.04 6.62 1.66
C GLY A 72 -13.69 5.18 1.27
N LEU A 73 -12.58 4.64 1.76
CA LEU A 73 -12.15 3.26 1.60
C LEU A 73 -11.75 2.65 2.94
N LEU A 74 -11.94 1.34 3.09
CA LEU A 74 -11.50 0.60 4.29
C LEU A 74 -10.04 0.17 4.15
N TYR A 75 -9.18 1.05 3.66
CA TYR A 75 -7.76 0.79 3.47
C TYR A 75 -6.93 1.77 4.30
N THR A 76 -5.79 1.30 4.80
CA THR A 76 -4.78 2.11 5.49
C THR A 76 -3.43 1.88 4.83
N ILE A 77 -2.79 2.97 4.41
CA ILE A 77 -1.43 2.94 3.86
C ILE A 77 -0.46 3.03 5.04
N ILE A 78 0.41 2.03 5.16
CA ILE A 78 1.50 2.00 6.14
C ILE A 78 2.77 2.40 5.41
N TYR A 79 3.44 3.45 5.89
CA TYR A 79 4.61 3.99 5.22
C TYR A 79 5.67 4.51 6.20
N ARG A 80 6.87 4.77 5.70
CA ARG A 80 7.97 5.40 6.43
C ARG A 80 8.44 6.62 5.65
N ILE A 81 8.91 7.63 6.38
CA ILE A 81 9.60 8.78 5.79
C ILE A 81 11.08 8.43 5.78
N VAL A 82 11.64 8.19 4.59
CA VAL A 82 13.06 7.85 4.44
C VAL A 82 13.88 9.13 4.32
N SER A 83 13.37 10.12 3.58
CA SER A 83 13.96 11.44 3.44
C SER A 83 12.88 12.49 3.13
N THR A 84 13.28 13.74 2.94
CA THR A 84 12.36 14.83 2.56
C THR A 84 11.64 14.61 1.23
N ALA A 85 12.22 13.81 0.33
CA ALA A 85 11.66 13.54 -1.00
C ALA A 85 11.27 12.07 -1.21
N GLN A 86 11.50 11.19 -0.22
CA GLN A 86 11.31 9.75 -0.37
C GLN A 86 10.46 9.17 0.75
N LEU A 87 9.41 8.48 0.34
CA LEU A 87 8.57 7.66 1.20
C LEU A 87 8.74 6.20 0.81
N ASP A 88 8.74 5.34 1.82
CA ASP A 88 8.70 3.90 1.65
C ASP A 88 7.30 3.40 2.04
N ILE A 89 6.54 2.88 1.07
CA ILE A 89 5.22 2.31 1.31
C ILE A 89 5.41 0.85 1.73
N VAL A 90 5.41 0.61 3.04
CA VAL A 90 5.63 -0.72 3.62
C VAL A 90 4.54 -1.70 3.21
N THR A 91 3.28 -1.29 3.33
CA THR A 91 2.12 -2.10 2.96
C THR A 91 0.85 -1.26 2.90
N ILE A 92 -0.21 -1.82 2.30
CA ILE A 92 -1.56 -1.26 2.32
C ILE A 92 -2.49 -2.32 2.92
N LEU A 93 -3.08 -2.00 4.06
CA LEU A 93 -3.92 -2.92 4.83
C LEU A 93 -5.40 -2.65 4.59
N HIS A 94 -6.18 -3.70 4.34
CA HIS A 94 -7.65 -3.61 4.40
C HIS A 94 -8.12 -3.76 5.84
N GLN A 95 -8.81 -2.75 6.38
CA GLN A 95 -9.15 -2.64 7.81
C GLN A 95 -10.15 -3.69 8.30
N ARG A 96 -10.93 -4.30 7.40
CA ARG A 96 -11.97 -5.29 7.76
C ARG A 96 -11.71 -6.69 7.22
N MET A 97 -10.55 -6.94 6.61
CA MET A 97 -10.24 -8.22 5.99
C MET A 97 -8.80 -8.59 6.33
N LEU A 98 -8.60 -9.78 6.88
CA LEU A 98 -7.28 -10.40 6.92
C LEU A 98 -6.92 -10.76 5.49
N TYR A 99 -5.92 -10.07 4.94
CA TYR A 99 -5.40 -10.34 3.61
C TYR A 99 -3.88 -10.65 3.68
N PRO A 100 -3.38 -11.65 2.96
CA PRO A 100 -4.14 -12.59 2.12
C PRO A 100 -5.05 -13.50 2.98
N LEU A 101 -6.17 -13.93 2.39
CA LEU A 101 -6.95 -15.03 2.95
C LEU A 101 -5.98 -16.23 2.98
N MET A 102 -5.65 -16.74 4.16
CA MET A 102 -4.83 -17.94 4.26
C MET A 102 -5.63 -19.08 3.63
N GLU A 103 -5.20 -19.58 2.47
CA GLU A 103 -5.66 -20.88 1.98
C GLU A 103 -5.11 -21.91 2.98
N GLY A 104 -6.01 -22.56 3.72
CA GLY A 104 -5.67 -23.60 4.71
C GLY A 104 -5.26 -24.91 4.07
#